data_AF-A0A1A6BA30-F1
#
_entry.id   AF-A0A1A6BA30-F1
#
_cell.length_a   1.000
_cell.length_b   1.000
_cell.length_c   1.000
_cell.angle_alpha   90.00
_cell.angle_beta   90.00
_cell.angle_gamma   90.00
#
_symmetry.space_group_name_H-M   'P 1'
#
loop_
_entity.id
_entity.type
_entity.pdbx_description
1 polymer ?
#
loop_
_entity_poly.entity_id
_entity_poly.type
_entity_poly.pdbx_seq_one_letter_code
_entity_poly.pdbx_strand_id
1 'polypeptide(L)'
;NRLVIRHSDVEHVTGRGGAYVRGHGPVLMAWPGMDDIGELVRFSNHMIRGLCVITWNANRIRPWVTQMRPDILGNGSEWEDLTPKLDPVVIEAMNSLTLTINDNNTIAAGYEKDDVVSVLLELHDAGIPMDGDAMQGWALAHGWSGKNPALLAKYVEDVNGGKRPRCNRVIRSDYIDHLRARVAGGVNDDEE
;
A
#
# COMPACT_ATOMS: atom_id res chain seq x y z
N ASN A 1 -15.06 -9.64 31.38
CA ASN A 1 -13.85 -9.14 30.71
C ASN A 1 -12.95 -8.46 31.75
N ARG A 2 -12.15 -9.23 32.50
CA ARG A 2 -11.48 -8.77 33.75
C ARG A 2 -10.12 -8.09 33.51
N LEU A 3 -9.58 -8.22 32.29
CA LEU A 3 -8.31 -7.62 31.84
C LEU A 3 -8.45 -6.11 31.53
N VAL A 4 -9.59 -5.70 30.97
CA VAL A 4 -9.88 -4.32 30.54
C VAL A 4 -9.99 -3.34 31.72
N ILE A 5 -10.28 -3.82 32.93
CA ILE A 5 -10.50 -2.98 34.11
C ILE A 5 -9.16 -2.64 34.82
N ARG A 6 -8.05 -3.33 34.49
CA ARG A 6 -6.77 -3.17 35.21
C ARG A 6 -5.86 -2.05 34.69
N HIS A 7 -6.09 -1.57 33.47
CA HIS A 7 -5.29 -0.51 32.86
C HIS A 7 -6.23 0.51 32.19
N SER A 8 -6.76 1.44 32.98
CA SER A 8 -7.64 2.53 32.51
C SER A 8 -6.99 3.43 31.46
N ASP A 9 -5.66 3.42 31.41
CA ASP A 9 -4.87 4.33 30.59
C ASP A 9 -4.60 3.75 29.18
N VAL A 10 -5.08 2.53 28.91
CA VAL A 10 -4.96 1.88 27.61
C VAL A 10 -6.30 1.94 26.90
N GLU A 11 -6.34 2.65 25.77
CA GLU A 11 -7.50 2.63 24.89
C GLU A 11 -7.55 1.29 24.12
N HIS A 12 -8.66 0.57 24.27
CA HIS A 12 -8.89 -0.70 23.58
C HIS A 12 -9.87 -0.49 22.41
N VAL A 13 -9.39 -0.67 21.18
CA VAL A 13 -10.20 -0.62 19.97
C VAL A 13 -10.36 -2.03 19.40
N THR A 14 -11.58 -2.39 18.99
CA THR A 14 -11.83 -3.67 18.30
C THR A 14 -12.34 -3.39 16.88
N GLY A 15 -11.80 -4.10 15.89
CA GLY A 15 -12.01 -3.80 14.46
C GLY A 15 -13.46 -3.79 13.96
N ARG A 16 -14.43 -4.31 14.75
CA ARG A 16 -15.86 -4.26 14.40
C ARG A 16 -16.50 -2.87 14.55
N GLY A 17 -15.83 -1.90 15.18
CA GLY A 17 -16.33 -0.54 15.43
C GLY A 17 -15.54 0.60 14.77
N GLY A 18 -14.57 0.26 13.90
CA GLY A 18 -13.64 1.21 13.29
C GLY A 18 -12.24 1.16 13.90
N ALA A 19 -11.24 1.58 13.13
CA ALA A 19 -9.83 1.65 13.56
C ALA A 19 -9.45 3.05 14.08
N TYR A 20 -10.44 3.80 14.58
CA TYR A 20 -10.25 5.15 15.10
C TYR A 20 -9.67 5.09 16.52
N VAL A 21 -8.53 5.74 16.71
CA VAL A 21 -7.90 5.94 18.02
C VAL A 21 -8.21 7.38 18.46
N ARG A 22 -8.59 7.58 19.73
CA ARG A 22 -8.93 8.93 20.24
C ARG A 22 -7.71 9.69 20.75
N GLY A 23 -6.70 8.98 21.23
CA GLY A 23 -5.48 9.55 21.79
C GLY A 23 -4.30 9.63 20.82
N HIS A 24 -3.42 10.62 21.03
CA HIS A 24 -2.10 10.63 20.40
C HIS A 24 -1.17 9.65 21.13
N GLY A 25 -0.50 8.75 20.41
CA GLY A 25 0.42 7.82 21.05
C GLY A 25 0.87 6.64 20.20
N PRO A 26 1.65 5.71 20.79
CA PRO A 26 1.99 4.45 20.15
C PRO A 26 0.77 3.52 20.08
N VAL A 27 0.67 2.74 19.02
CA VAL A 27 -0.38 1.73 18.81
C VAL A 27 0.23 0.34 18.77
N LEU A 28 -0.37 -0.59 19.52
CA LEU A 28 -0.13 -2.02 19.38
C LEU A 28 -1.29 -2.64 18.61
N MET A 29 -1.00 -3.19 17.44
CA MET A 29 -1.99 -3.82 16.57
C MET A 29 -1.76 -5.34 16.53
N ALA A 30 -2.71 -6.10 17.07
CA ALA A 30 -2.63 -7.55 17.12
C ALA A 30 -3.40 -8.18 15.94
N TRP A 31 -2.70 -9.06 15.23
CA TRP A 31 -3.16 -9.90 14.13
C TRP A 31 -3.71 -9.16 12.88
N PRO A 32 -3.15 -8.01 12.47
CA PRO A 32 -3.69 -7.30 11.31
C PRO A 32 -3.32 -7.99 9.99
N GLY A 33 -4.16 -7.77 8.97
CA GLY A 33 -3.73 -7.77 7.57
C GLY A 33 -3.40 -6.36 7.08
N MET A 34 -2.95 -6.23 5.82
CA MET A 34 -2.68 -4.91 5.22
C MET A 34 -3.92 -4.01 5.18
N ASP A 35 -5.11 -4.56 4.95
CA ASP A 35 -6.37 -3.81 4.95
C ASP A 35 -6.65 -3.15 6.30
N ASP A 36 -6.40 -3.87 7.39
CA ASP A 36 -6.61 -3.36 8.75
C ASP A 36 -5.65 -2.20 9.04
N ILE A 37 -4.39 -2.32 8.61
CA ILE A 37 -3.38 -1.26 8.74
C ILE A 37 -3.80 -0.04 7.92
N GLY A 38 -4.29 -0.23 6.69
CA GLY A 38 -4.82 0.84 5.85
C GLY A 38 -5.96 1.60 6.52
N GLU A 39 -6.93 0.89 7.11
CA GLU A 39 -8.03 1.52 7.85
C GLU A 39 -7.54 2.27 9.11
N LEU A 40 -6.55 1.74 9.84
CA LEU A 40 -5.96 2.44 10.98
C LEU A 40 -5.32 3.77 10.57
N VAL A 41 -4.48 3.74 9.52
CA VAL A 41 -3.79 4.92 9.01
C VAL A 41 -4.79 5.97 8.53
N ARG A 42 -5.86 5.57 7.85
CA ARG A 42 -6.89 6.50 7.33
C ARG A 42 -7.42 7.47 8.36
N PHE A 43 -7.71 6.98 9.56
CA PHE A 43 -8.40 7.76 10.59
C PHE A 43 -7.45 8.36 11.62
N SER A 44 -6.24 7.82 11.72
CA SER A 44 -5.35 8.06 12.87
C SER A 44 -3.93 8.43 12.47
N ASN A 45 -3.61 8.70 11.19
CA ASN A 45 -2.24 8.94 10.73
C ASN A 45 -1.50 10.01 11.56
N HIS A 46 -2.15 11.13 11.87
CA HIS A 46 -1.55 12.22 12.67
C HIS A 46 -1.56 11.96 14.19
N MET A 47 -2.24 10.90 14.63
CA MET A 47 -2.34 10.52 16.04
C MET A 47 -1.33 9.45 16.43
N ILE A 48 -0.90 8.62 15.49
CA ILE A 48 0.02 7.51 15.71
C ILE A 48 1.45 8.03 15.74
N ARG A 49 2.15 7.82 16.85
CA ARG A 49 3.59 8.15 17.00
C ARG A 49 4.52 6.96 16.77
N GLY A 50 3.96 5.76 16.72
CA GLY A 50 4.67 4.51 16.48
C GLY A 50 3.66 3.38 16.37
N LEU A 51 3.93 2.42 15.50
CA LEU A 51 3.07 1.26 15.27
C LEU A 51 3.86 -0.02 15.55
N CYS A 52 3.43 -0.79 16.54
CA CYS A 52 3.92 -2.13 16.79
C CYS A 52 2.88 -3.13 16.29
N VAL A 53 3.29 -4.04 15.40
CA VAL A 53 2.41 -5.06 14.82
C VAL A 53 2.81 -6.43 15.35
N ILE A 54 1.83 -7.17 15.87
CA ILE A 54 1.97 -8.60 16.17
C ILE A 54 1.21 -9.36 15.09
N THR A 55 1.89 -10.16 14.29
CA THR A 55 1.22 -11.01 13.28
C THR A 55 1.10 -12.46 13.76
N TRP A 56 0.07 -13.16 13.28
CA TRP A 56 -0.02 -14.63 13.37
C TRP A 56 0.23 -15.31 12.03
N ASN A 57 0.32 -14.52 10.95
CA ASN A 57 0.55 -14.99 9.60
C ASN A 57 1.41 -13.94 8.86
N ALA A 58 2.71 -14.20 8.79
CA ALA A 58 3.67 -13.31 8.15
C ALA A 58 3.28 -12.96 6.70
N ASN A 59 2.75 -13.92 5.93
CA ASN A 59 2.43 -13.73 4.52
C ASN A 59 1.37 -12.63 4.29
N ARG A 60 0.48 -12.39 5.24
CA ARG A 60 -0.56 -11.35 5.12
C ARG A 60 -0.05 -9.92 5.18
N ILE A 61 1.15 -9.71 5.72
CA ILE A 61 1.75 -8.38 5.84
C ILE A 61 3.17 -8.31 5.25
N ARG A 62 3.70 -9.43 4.73
CA ARG A 62 5.04 -9.52 4.13
C ARG A 62 5.29 -8.45 3.05
N PRO A 63 4.34 -8.14 2.15
CA PRO A 63 4.55 -7.05 1.20
C PRO A 63 4.77 -5.70 1.89
N TRP A 64 3.94 -5.36 2.89
CA TRP A 64 4.08 -4.14 3.65
C TRP A 64 5.38 -4.10 4.47
N VAL A 65 5.76 -5.21 5.12
CA VAL A 65 7.03 -5.32 5.88
C VAL A 65 8.23 -5.14 4.96
N THR A 66 8.19 -5.74 3.77
CA THR A 66 9.25 -5.61 2.76
C THR A 66 9.51 -4.15 2.37
N GLN A 67 8.43 -3.36 2.26
CA GLN A 67 8.50 -1.96 1.85
C GLN A 67 8.85 -1.04 3.02
N MET A 68 8.21 -1.21 4.18
CA MET A 68 8.43 -0.38 5.36
C MET A 68 9.79 -0.60 6.03
N ARG A 69 10.35 -1.82 5.92
CA ARG A 69 11.58 -2.25 6.63
C ARG A 69 11.56 -1.87 8.13
N PRO A 70 10.53 -2.33 8.88
CA PRO A 70 10.40 -1.98 10.29
C PRO A 70 11.50 -2.64 11.14
N ASP A 71 11.73 -2.09 12.33
CA ASP A 71 12.54 -2.76 13.35
C ASP A 71 11.87 -4.06 13.78
N ILE A 72 12.61 -5.17 13.68
CA ILE A 72 12.11 -6.50 14.02
C ILE A 72 12.43 -6.81 15.48
N LEU A 73 11.38 -6.85 16.30
CA LEU A 73 11.45 -7.21 17.72
C LEU A 73 11.36 -8.74 17.88
N GLY A 74 12.40 -9.47 17.49
CA GLY A 74 12.44 -10.93 17.54
C GLY A 74 13.65 -11.51 16.82
N ASN A 75 13.66 -12.83 16.59
CA ASN A 75 14.74 -13.49 15.83
C ASN A 75 14.72 -13.18 14.33
N GLY A 76 13.61 -12.67 13.80
CA GLY A 76 13.46 -12.25 12.42
C GLY A 76 13.35 -13.34 11.37
N SER A 77 13.33 -14.62 11.76
CA SER A 77 13.35 -15.75 10.81
C SER A 77 12.15 -15.75 9.84
N GLU A 78 11.00 -15.23 10.26
CA GLU A 78 9.82 -15.11 9.38
C GLU A 78 10.01 -14.10 8.24
N TRP A 79 11.01 -13.21 8.33
CA TRP A 79 11.24 -12.08 7.42
C TRP A 79 12.49 -12.25 6.55
N GLU A 80 13.14 -13.42 6.58
CA GLU A 80 14.29 -13.72 5.72
C GLU A 80 13.88 -13.72 4.24
N ASP A 81 12.72 -14.31 3.93
CA ASP A 81 12.15 -14.34 2.58
C ASP A 81 11.23 -13.13 2.36
N LEU A 82 11.76 -12.05 1.77
CA LEU A 82 10.96 -10.86 1.47
C LEU A 82 10.13 -11.00 0.18
N THR A 83 9.11 -10.16 0.04
CA THR A 83 8.35 -10.05 -1.21
C THR A 83 9.30 -9.62 -2.34
N PRO A 84 9.25 -10.24 -3.54
CA PRO A 84 10.06 -9.80 -4.67
C PRO A 84 9.91 -8.32 -4.96
N LYS A 85 11.00 -7.68 -5.39
CA LYS A 85 10.96 -6.26 -5.77
C LYS A 85 10.04 -6.06 -6.98
N LEU A 86 9.24 -5.02 -6.92
CA LEU A 86 8.47 -4.54 -8.06
C LEU A 86 9.42 -4.09 -9.19
N ASP A 87 8.95 -4.21 -10.43
CA ASP A 87 9.64 -3.65 -11.58
C ASP A 87 9.85 -2.13 -11.38
N PRO A 88 11.05 -1.59 -11.63
CA PRO A 88 11.32 -0.16 -11.45
C PRO A 88 10.34 0.76 -12.20
N VAL A 89 9.83 0.33 -13.36
CA VAL A 89 8.82 1.08 -14.12
C VAL A 89 7.47 1.10 -13.40
N VAL A 90 7.10 0.00 -12.73
CA VAL A 90 5.90 -0.05 -11.87
C VAL A 90 6.08 0.89 -10.68
N ILE A 91 7.24 0.90 -10.02
CA ILE A 91 7.54 1.81 -8.91
C ILE A 91 7.42 3.27 -9.38
N GLU A 92 7.98 3.62 -10.54
CA GLU A 92 7.90 4.98 -11.08
C GLU A 92 6.46 5.39 -11.45
N ALA A 93 5.66 4.46 -11.98
CA ALA A 93 4.24 4.67 -12.22
C ALA A 93 3.49 4.92 -10.90
N MET A 94 3.79 4.16 -9.85
CA MET A 94 3.20 4.32 -8.52
C MET A 94 3.60 5.63 -7.84
N ASN A 95 4.86 6.06 -7.97
CA ASN A 95 5.33 7.38 -7.54
C ASN A 95 4.53 8.49 -8.24
N SER A 96 4.40 8.38 -9.56
CA SER A 96 3.63 9.35 -10.36
C SER A 96 2.16 9.39 -9.93
N LEU A 97 1.53 8.22 -9.71
CA LEU A 97 0.15 8.13 -9.21
C LEU A 97 0.01 8.81 -7.84
N THR A 98 0.92 8.54 -6.90
CA THR A 98 0.90 9.12 -5.55
C THR A 98 0.97 10.65 -5.55
N LEU A 99 1.66 11.25 -6.53
CA LEU A 99 1.71 12.70 -6.70
C LEU A 99 0.44 13.29 -7.33
N THR A 100 -0.34 12.48 -8.04
CA THR A 100 -1.50 12.94 -8.83
C THR A 100 -2.85 12.65 -8.17
N ILE A 101 -2.97 11.55 -7.44
CA ILE A 101 -4.20 11.21 -6.75
C ILE A 101 -4.26 11.95 -5.42
N ASN A 102 -5.45 12.42 -5.07
CA ASN A 102 -5.71 12.75 -3.68
C ASN A 102 -5.94 11.41 -2.95
N ASP A 103 -4.95 10.95 -2.21
CA ASP A 103 -4.98 9.70 -1.44
C ASP A 103 -6.11 9.64 -0.39
N ASN A 104 -6.67 10.78 0.01
CA ASN A 104 -7.87 10.86 0.84
C ASN A 104 -9.17 10.53 0.07
N ASN A 105 -9.16 10.63 -1.27
CA ASN A 105 -10.28 10.25 -2.12
C ASN A 105 -10.26 8.75 -2.38
N THR A 106 -11.43 8.15 -2.54
CA THR A 106 -11.50 6.73 -2.88
C THR A 106 -11.17 6.50 -4.35
N ILE A 107 -10.39 5.46 -4.65
CA ILE A 107 -10.14 5.02 -6.03
C ILE A 107 -11.22 4.05 -6.55
N ALA A 108 -12.38 3.95 -5.88
CA ALA A 108 -13.47 3.07 -6.31
C ALA A 108 -14.29 3.64 -7.49
N ALA A 109 -14.25 4.96 -7.69
CA ALA A 109 -14.97 5.69 -8.72
C ALA A 109 -14.31 7.06 -8.97
N GLY A 110 -14.76 7.77 -10.01
CA GLY A 110 -14.32 9.14 -10.28
C GLY A 110 -12.99 9.23 -11.02
N TYR A 111 -12.35 10.40 -10.93
CA TYR A 111 -11.14 10.73 -11.69
C TYR A 111 -9.94 9.91 -11.22
N GLU A 112 -9.75 9.75 -9.91
CA GLU A 112 -8.62 9.00 -9.34
C GLU A 112 -8.68 7.52 -9.75
N LYS A 113 -9.88 6.94 -9.79
CA LYS A 113 -10.07 5.60 -10.34
C LYS A 113 -9.64 5.54 -11.81
N ASP A 114 -10.11 6.48 -12.63
CA ASP A 114 -9.80 6.50 -14.05
C ASP A 114 -8.29 6.66 -14.28
N ASP A 115 -7.61 7.49 -13.49
CA ASP A 115 -6.15 7.66 -13.52
C ASP A 115 -5.42 6.36 -13.18
N VAL A 116 -5.76 5.71 -12.06
CA VAL A 116 -5.15 4.44 -11.63
C VAL A 116 -5.39 3.35 -12.67
N VAL A 117 -6.63 3.14 -13.08
CA VAL A 117 -6.99 2.07 -14.03
C VAL A 117 -6.29 2.27 -15.38
N SER A 118 -6.24 3.50 -15.90
CA SER A 118 -5.54 3.74 -17.15
C SER A 118 -4.05 3.40 -17.06
N VAL A 119 -3.37 3.76 -15.96
CA VAL A 119 -1.95 3.44 -15.76
C VAL A 119 -1.73 1.92 -15.72
N LEU A 120 -2.58 1.19 -14.99
CA LEU A 120 -2.48 -0.27 -14.90
C LEU A 120 -2.69 -0.95 -16.26
N LEU A 121 -3.61 -0.45 -17.08
CA LEU A 121 -3.84 -0.97 -18.42
C LEU A 121 -2.63 -0.73 -19.35
N GLU A 122 -2.01 0.45 -19.30
CA GLU A 122 -0.81 0.74 -20.09
C GLU A 122 0.38 -0.14 -19.67
N LEU A 123 0.59 -0.34 -18.36
CA LEU A 123 1.62 -1.25 -17.85
C LEU A 123 1.40 -2.69 -18.35
N HIS A 124 0.16 -3.17 -18.28
CA HIS A 124 -0.20 -4.51 -18.74
C HIS A 124 -0.05 -4.66 -20.26
N ASP A 125 -0.50 -3.67 -21.05
CA ASP A 125 -0.39 -3.70 -22.51
C ASP A 125 1.08 -3.64 -22.98
N ALA A 126 1.95 -3.00 -22.20
CA ALA A 126 3.40 -3.02 -22.41
C ALA A 126 4.09 -4.31 -21.94
N GLY A 127 3.34 -5.28 -21.40
CA GLY A 127 3.85 -6.56 -20.91
C GLY A 127 4.68 -6.44 -19.62
N ILE A 128 4.51 -5.36 -18.86
CA ILE A 128 5.25 -5.15 -17.60
C ILE A 128 4.52 -5.90 -16.49
N PRO A 129 5.19 -6.83 -15.79
CA PRO A 129 4.55 -7.64 -14.76
C PRO A 129 4.15 -6.78 -13.56
N MET A 130 2.92 -6.98 -13.09
CA MET A 130 2.39 -6.35 -11.89
C MET A 130 2.02 -7.42 -10.86
N ASP A 131 2.29 -7.16 -9.58
CA ASP A 131 1.91 -8.02 -8.46
C ASP A 131 1.03 -7.22 -7.51
N GLY A 132 -0.23 -7.67 -7.34
CA GLY A 132 -1.24 -6.93 -6.58
C GLY A 132 -0.88 -6.78 -5.11
N ASP A 133 -0.38 -7.85 -4.48
CA ASP A 133 0.00 -7.85 -3.07
C ASP A 133 1.22 -6.95 -2.82
N ALA A 134 2.23 -7.03 -3.69
CA ALA A 134 3.41 -6.17 -3.64
C ALA A 134 3.06 -4.69 -3.84
N MET A 135 2.19 -4.37 -4.80
CA MET A 135 1.72 -3.01 -5.04
C MET A 135 0.85 -2.48 -3.89
N GLN A 136 0.01 -3.32 -3.27
CA GLN A 136 -0.72 -2.95 -2.05
C GLN A 136 0.22 -2.62 -0.89
N GLY A 137 1.21 -3.48 -0.66
CA GLY A 137 2.23 -3.27 0.37
C GLY A 137 3.01 -1.97 0.14
N TRP A 138 3.36 -1.69 -1.11
CA TRP A 138 4.01 -0.44 -1.50
C TRP A 138 3.10 0.76 -1.25
N ALA A 139 1.84 0.72 -1.72
CA ALA A 139 0.90 1.83 -1.58
C ALA A 139 0.69 2.20 -0.11
N LEU A 140 0.50 1.18 0.73
CA LEU A 140 0.33 1.36 2.18
C LEU A 140 1.57 1.97 2.85
N ALA A 141 2.77 1.54 2.43
CA ALA A 141 4.02 2.11 2.93
C ALA A 141 4.24 3.58 2.49
N HIS A 142 3.63 3.99 1.37
CA HIS A 142 3.75 5.33 0.80
C HIS A 142 2.52 6.21 1.08
N GLY A 143 1.82 5.94 2.19
CA GLY A 143 0.78 6.83 2.73
C GLY A 143 -0.63 6.60 2.21
N TRP A 144 -0.82 5.70 1.24
CA TRP A 144 -2.17 5.36 0.80
C TRP A 144 -2.91 4.66 1.95
N SER A 145 -4.15 5.05 2.18
CA SER A 145 -4.90 4.62 3.36
C SER A 145 -6.31 4.13 3.04
N GLY A 146 -6.98 3.60 4.06
CA GLY A 146 -8.30 3.01 3.96
C GLY A 146 -8.32 1.82 3.02
N LYS A 147 -9.35 1.78 2.17
CA LYS A 147 -9.54 0.71 1.18
C LYS A 147 -8.73 0.89 -0.10
N ASN A 148 -8.05 2.02 -0.29
CA ASN A 148 -7.37 2.32 -1.55
C ASN A 148 -6.25 1.32 -1.88
N PRO A 149 -5.35 0.93 -0.95
CA PRO A 149 -4.33 -0.08 -1.23
C PRO A 149 -4.93 -1.44 -1.66
N ALA A 150 -6.01 -1.88 -0.99
CA ALA A 150 -6.69 -3.14 -1.33
C ALA A 150 -7.43 -3.06 -2.68
N LEU A 151 -8.03 -1.90 -2.98
CA LEU A 151 -8.67 -1.66 -4.29
C LEU A 151 -7.63 -1.65 -5.42
N LEU A 152 -6.43 -1.13 -5.18
CA LEU A 152 -5.33 -1.19 -6.14
C LEU A 152 -4.95 -2.64 -6.46
N ALA A 153 -4.72 -3.48 -5.44
CA ALA A 153 -4.44 -4.91 -5.64
C ALA A 153 -5.54 -5.58 -6.47
N LYS A 154 -6.80 -5.31 -6.14
CA LYS A 154 -7.94 -5.84 -6.90
C LYS A 154 -7.94 -5.41 -8.37
N TYR A 155 -7.61 -4.16 -8.67
CA TYR A 155 -7.50 -3.72 -10.07
C TYR A 155 -6.35 -4.40 -10.80
N VAL A 156 -5.20 -4.60 -10.14
CA VAL A 156 -4.06 -5.34 -10.69
C VAL A 156 -4.46 -6.79 -11.00
N GLU A 157 -5.13 -7.48 -10.07
CA GLU A 157 -5.64 -8.84 -10.28
C GLU A 157 -6.63 -8.90 -11.46
N ASP A 158 -7.58 -7.96 -11.52
CA ASP A 158 -8.55 -7.90 -12.60
C ASP A 158 -7.86 -7.70 -13.96
N VAL A 159 -6.88 -6.78 -14.04
CA VAL A 159 -6.12 -6.48 -15.26
C VAL A 159 -5.24 -7.65 -15.68
N ASN A 160 -4.47 -8.23 -14.76
CA ASN A 160 -3.66 -9.43 -15.02
C ASN A 160 -4.51 -10.64 -15.43
N GLY A 161 -5.75 -10.73 -14.93
CA GLY A 161 -6.75 -11.71 -15.34
C GLY A 161 -7.37 -11.44 -16.71
N GLY A 162 -6.93 -10.40 -17.42
CA GLY A 162 -7.39 -10.02 -18.75
C GLY A 162 -8.66 -9.15 -18.76
N LYS A 163 -9.18 -8.74 -17.59
CA LYS A 163 -10.28 -7.77 -17.56
C LYS A 163 -9.74 -6.40 -17.92
N ARG A 164 -10.60 -5.57 -18.51
CA ARG A 164 -10.29 -4.17 -18.79
C ARG A 164 -11.30 -3.28 -18.06
N PRO A 165 -11.06 -2.94 -16.78
CA PRO A 165 -11.94 -2.06 -16.04
C PRO A 165 -12.13 -0.74 -16.80
N ARG A 166 -13.36 -0.23 -16.84
CA ARG A 166 -13.67 0.98 -17.60
C ARG A 166 -12.99 2.19 -16.95
N CYS A 167 -12.24 2.96 -17.76
CA CYS A 167 -11.73 4.29 -17.46
C CYS A 167 -12.07 5.24 -18.61
N ASN A 168 -12.22 6.53 -18.36
CA ASN A 168 -12.42 7.53 -19.43
C ASN A 168 -11.14 8.32 -19.73
N ARG A 169 -10.08 8.16 -18.93
CA ARG A 169 -8.81 8.84 -19.15
C ARG A 169 -7.98 8.11 -20.19
N VAL A 170 -7.59 8.85 -21.22
CA VAL A 170 -6.63 8.38 -22.22
C VAL A 170 -5.24 8.84 -21.80
N ILE A 171 -4.35 7.90 -21.58
CA ILE A 171 -2.93 8.18 -21.34
C ILE A 171 -2.25 8.38 -22.70
N ARG A 172 -1.18 9.19 -22.72
CA ARG A 172 -0.41 9.40 -23.94
C ARG A 172 0.31 8.11 -24.32
N SER A 173 0.39 7.81 -25.61
CA SER A 173 1.02 6.58 -26.12
C SER A 173 2.50 6.45 -25.77
N ASP A 174 3.17 7.55 -25.44
CA ASP A 174 4.59 7.60 -25.04
C ASP A 174 4.79 7.47 -23.52
N TYR A 175 3.74 7.24 -22.74
CA TYR A 175 3.81 7.21 -21.28
C TYR A 175 4.79 6.17 -20.75
N ILE A 176 4.75 4.93 -21.26
CA ILE A 176 5.67 3.87 -20.82
C ILE A 176 7.12 4.20 -21.19
N ASP A 177 7.35 4.78 -22.37
CA ASP A 177 8.68 5.21 -22.79
C ASP A 177 9.20 6.34 -21.89
N HIS A 178 8.32 7.25 -21.47
CA HIS A 178 8.66 8.29 -20.51
C HIS A 178 9.05 7.71 -19.13
N LEU A 179 8.30 6.72 -18.62
CA LEU A 179 8.66 6.05 -17.36
C LEU A 179 10.01 5.35 -17.48
N ARG A 180 10.24 4.59 -18.56
CA ARG A 180 11.53 3.91 -18.82
C ARG A 180 12.69 4.90 -18.88
N ALA A 181 12.50 6.04 -19.54
CA ALA A 181 13.52 7.09 -19.62
C ALA A 181 13.84 7.69 -18.24
N ARG A 182 12.83 7.91 -17.38
CA ARG A 182 13.04 8.40 -16.02
C ARG A 182 13.78 7.40 -15.14
N VAL A 183 13.42 6.12 -15.24
CA VAL A 183 14.15 5.04 -14.55
C VAL A 183 15.61 5.00 -15.02
N ALA A 184 15.87 5.01 -16.33
CA ALA A 184 17.23 4.99 -16.86
C ALA A 184 18.05 6.26 -16.51
N GLY A 185 17.39 7.41 -16.43
CA GLY A 185 18.01 8.67 -16.03
C GLY A 185 18.41 8.70 -14.55
N GLY A 186 17.53 8.22 -13.65
CA GLY A 186 17.79 8.18 -12.21
C GLY A 186 18.87 7.18 -11.78
N VAL A 187 19.04 6.09 -12.54
CA VAL A 187 20.12 5.10 -12.28
C VAL A 187 21.52 5.73 -12.42
N ASN A 188 21.68 6.80 -13.22
CA ASN A 188 22.98 7.46 -13.37
C ASN A 188 23.34 8.41 -12.21
N ASP A 189 22.36 8.84 -11.41
CA ASP A 189 22.59 9.80 -10.31
C ASP A 189 22.95 9.09 -8.98
N ASP A 190 22.70 7.78 -8.86
CA ASP A 190 22.98 6.97 -7.66
C ASP A 190 24.39 6.30 -7.68
N GLU A 191 25.21 6.55 -8.71
CA GLU A 191 26.57 5.97 -8.87
C GLU A 191 27.74 6.95 -8.60
N GLU A 192 27.51 8.15 -8.06
CA GLU A 192 28.57 9.11 -7.65
C GLU A 192 28.81 9.21 -6.12
#